data_AF-A0A0N0JPZ8-F1
#
_entry.id   AF-A0A0N0JPZ8-F1
#
_cell.length_a   1.000
_cell.length_b   1.000
_cell.length_c   1.000
_cell.angle_alpha   90.00
_cell.angle_beta   90.00
_cell.angle_gamma   90.00
#
_symmetry.space_group_name_H-M   'P 1'
#
loop_
_entity.id
_entity.type
_entity.pdbx_description
1 polymer ?
#
loop_
_entity_poly.entity_id
_entity_poly.type
_entity_poly.pdbx_seq_one_letter_code
_entity_poly.pdbx_strand_id
1 'polypeptide(L)'
;MSEPTPFPSVTPNFGLPLLIAGQSQKEFFVNQALSVLDALSSQAVVASKPTPPEDAAEGESFRVTSPAAQAWTGCEDHIAIRIGGSWHFVPPSDGMRLFDRTATVSLFFRSGWKAESSPVAPTGGAIVDAEARAALVQLIQMLGNIGLLGPSTQ
;
A
#
# COMPACT_ATOMS: atom_id res chain seq x y z
N MET A 1 17.86 -7.30 32.03
CA MET A 1 16.76 -7.15 31.05
C MET A 1 15.98 -8.44 31.08
N SER A 2 14.72 -8.41 31.53
CA SER A 2 13.86 -9.59 31.44
C SER A 2 13.71 -9.95 29.97
N GLU A 3 14.10 -11.17 29.58
CA GLU A 3 13.85 -11.64 28.22
C GLU A 3 12.33 -11.58 27.96
N PRO A 4 11.89 -11.07 26.79
CA PRO A 4 10.50 -11.14 26.41
C PRO A 4 10.06 -12.59 26.45
N THR A 5 8.92 -12.87 27.08
CA THR A 5 8.34 -14.22 27.06
C THR A 5 8.16 -14.65 25.61
N PRO A 6 8.73 -15.79 25.17
CA PRO A 6 8.61 -16.22 23.79
C PRO A 6 7.14 -16.54 23.50
N PHE A 7 6.58 -15.89 22.50
CA PHE A 7 5.23 -16.18 22.01
C PHE A 7 5.30 -17.33 21.01
N PRO A 8 4.38 -18.31 21.08
CA PRO A 8 4.42 -19.49 20.23
C PRO A 8 4.06 -19.20 18.76
N SER A 9 3.49 -18.03 18.47
CA SER A 9 3.11 -17.62 17.12
C SER A 9 3.23 -16.10 16.98
N VAL A 10 3.64 -15.67 15.79
CA VAL A 10 3.88 -14.26 15.48
C VAL A 10 3.36 -13.91 14.09
N THR A 11 3.14 -12.63 13.80
CA THR A 11 2.78 -12.16 12.46
C THR A 11 3.94 -12.33 11.46
N PRO A 12 3.66 -12.45 10.15
CA PRO A 12 4.68 -12.82 9.17
C PRO A 12 5.76 -11.75 8.91
N ASN A 13 5.42 -10.45 8.91
CA ASN A 13 6.34 -9.41 8.45
C ASN A 13 7.22 -8.85 9.58
N PHE A 14 6.61 -8.48 10.70
CA PHE A 14 7.30 -7.83 11.83
C PHE A 14 7.40 -8.71 13.07
N GLY A 15 6.86 -9.93 13.05
CA GLY A 15 6.96 -10.85 14.18
C GLY A 15 6.16 -10.37 15.40
N LEU A 16 5.02 -9.72 15.21
CA LEU A 16 4.17 -9.26 16.30
C LEU A 16 3.57 -10.47 17.04
N PRO A 17 3.67 -10.51 18.38
CA PRO A 17 3.07 -11.57 19.19
C PRO A 17 1.57 -11.79 18.94
N LEU A 18 1.18 -13.04 18.68
CA LEU A 18 -0.22 -13.43 18.59
C LEU A 18 -0.71 -14.02 19.92
N LEU A 19 -1.98 -13.79 20.23
CA LEU A 19 -2.65 -14.41 21.38
C LEU A 19 -2.82 -15.92 21.15
N ILE A 20 -2.59 -16.69 22.21
CA ILE A 20 -2.90 -18.13 22.24
C ILE A 20 -4.41 -18.37 22.35
N ALA A 21 -4.85 -19.56 21.95
CA ALA A 21 -6.24 -19.98 22.08
C ALA A 21 -6.71 -20.04 23.54
N GLY A 22 -8.02 -19.88 23.76
CA GLY A 22 -8.64 -19.98 25.09
C GLY A 22 -8.72 -18.66 25.84
N GLN A 23 -8.57 -17.51 25.15
CA GLN A 23 -8.69 -16.16 25.71
C GLN A 23 -10.10 -15.59 25.53
N SER A 24 -11.10 -16.42 25.80
CA SER A 24 -12.52 -16.09 25.60
C SER A 24 -12.84 -15.65 24.16
N GLN A 25 -12.20 -16.28 23.17
CA GLN A 25 -12.39 -16.01 21.73
C GLN A 25 -11.96 -14.61 21.27
N LYS A 26 -11.30 -13.81 22.13
CA LYS A 26 -10.72 -12.53 21.72
C LYS A 26 -9.56 -12.71 20.75
N GLU A 27 -8.88 -13.85 20.84
CA GLU A 27 -7.74 -14.22 20.00
C GLU A 27 -8.06 -14.07 18.51
N PHE A 28 -9.27 -14.41 18.07
CA PHE A 28 -9.63 -14.30 16.65
C PHE A 28 -9.61 -12.85 16.16
N PHE A 29 -10.26 -11.95 16.88
CA PHE A 29 -10.37 -10.54 16.50
C PHE A 29 -9.04 -9.80 16.65
N VAL A 30 -8.34 -10.03 17.76
CA VAL A 30 -7.06 -9.36 18.04
C VAL A 30 -5.97 -9.84 17.09
N ASN A 31 -5.86 -11.15 16.85
CA ASN A 31 -4.85 -11.68 15.95
C ASN A 31 -5.11 -11.25 14.50
N GLN A 32 -6.37 -11.22 14.07
CA GLN A 32 -6.74 -10.69 12.75
C GLN A 32 -6.34 -9.22 12.62
N ALA A 33 -6.63 -8.37 13.62
CA ALA A 33 -6.25 -6.96 13.60
C ALA A 33 -4.72 -6.79 13.56
N LEU A 34 -3.98 -7.58 14.33
CA LEU A 34 -2.52 -7.57 14.33
C LEU A 34 -1.96 -8.00 12.96
N SER A 35 -2.49 -9.05 12.34
CA SER A 35 -2.06 -9.48 11.01
C SER A 35 -2.34 -8.43 9.92
N VAL A 36 -3.48 -7.73 10.00
CA VAL A 36 -3.78 -6.63 9.08
C VAL A 36 -2.83 -5.45 9.30
N LEU A 37 -2.58 -5.06 10.55
CA LEU A 37 -1.64 -3.98 10.88
C LEU A 37 -0.21 -4.32 10.44
N ASP A 38 0.22 -5.56 10.67
CA ASP A 38 1.52 -6.08 10.25
C ASP A 38 1.72 -5.95 8.73
N ALA A 39 0.74 -6.42 7.95
CA ALA A 39 0.80 -6.34 6.48
C ALA A 39 0.80 -4.91 5.94
N LEU A 40 0.05 -3.99 6.57
CA LEU A 40 -0.07 -2.61 6.11
C LEU A 40 0.99 -1.66 6.66
N SER A 41 1.68 -2.02 7.74
CA SER A 41 2.69 -1.18 8.41
C SER A 41 3.83 -0.79 7.46
N SER A 42 4.24 -1.69 6.57
CA SER A 42 5.28 -1.41 5.57
C SER A 42 4.86 -0.42 4.48
N GLN A 43 3.56 -0.09 4.38
CA GLN A 43 2.97 0.71 3.30
C GLN A 43 3.40 0.22 1.92
N ALA A 44 3.55 -1.09 1.75
CA ALA A 44 3.98 -1.69 0.49
C ALA A 44 3.13 -2.91 0.18
N VAL A 45 2.78 -3.04 -1.10
CA VAL A 45 2.13 -4.22 -1.66
C VAL A 45 3.12 -4.95 -2.56
N VAL A 46 2.96 -6.26 -2.68
CA VAL A 46 3.75 -7.08 -3.60
C VAL A 46 3.51 -6.62 -5.04
N ALA A 47 2.24 -6.47 -5.43
CA ALA A 47 1.84 -6.01 -6.74
C ALA A 47 0.39 -5.47 -6.76
N SER A 48 0.07 -4.71 -7.80
CA SER A 48 -1.29 -4.33 -8.18
C SER A 48 -1.81 -5.28 -9.27
N LYS A 49 -2.86 -6.06 -8.99
CA LYS A 49 -3.39 -7.07 -9.92
C LYS A 49 -4.92 -7.19 -9.83
N PRO A 50 -5.61 -7.68 -10.89
CA PRO A 50 -7.07 -7.89 -10.86
C PRO A 50 -7.48 -9.24 -10.27
N THR A 51 -6.54 -10.20 -10.16
CA THR A 51 -6.79 -11.57 -9.72
C THR A 51 -5.79 -12.01 -8.65
N PRO A 52 -6.22 -12.85 -7.68
CA PRO A 52 -5.34 -13.40 -6.66
C PRO A 52 -4.23 -14.27 -7.27
N PRO A 53 -2.96 -14.10 -6.86
CA PRO A 53 -1.91 -15.06 -7.15
C PRO A 53 -2.20 -16.41 -6.47
N GLU A 54 -1.88 -17.51 -7.16
CA GLU A 54 -2.03 -18.86 -6.62
C GLU A 54 -1.02 -19.16 -5.49
N ASP A 55 0.13 -18.50 -5.54
CA ASP A 55 1.31 -18.69 -4.69
C ASP A 55 1.47 -17.59 -3.62
N ALA A 56 0.42 -16.82 -3.33
CA ALA A 56 0.46 -15.76 -2.33
C ALA A 56 0.79 -16.31 -0.94
N ALA A 57 1.89 -15.81 -0.35
CA ALA A 57 2.34 -16.20 0.98
C ALA A 57 1.53 -15.49 2.07
N GLU A 58 1.53 -16.08 3.28
CA GLU A 58 0.87 -15.51 4.44
C GLU A 58 1.45 -14.12 4.78
N GLY A 59 0.57 -13.13 4.99
CA GLY A 59 0.96 -11.75 5.28
C GLY A 59 1.25 -10.88 4.05
N GLU A 60 1.25 -11.45 2.84
CA GLU A 60 1.40 -10.66 1.62
C GLU A 60 0.14 -9.83 1.32
N SER A 61 0.38 -8.62 0.82
CA SER A 61 -0.67 -7.67 0.45
C SER A 61 -0.58 -7.30 -1.03
N PHE A 62 -1.73 -7.08 -1.65
CA PHE A 62 -1.91 -6.76 -3.06
C PHE A 62 -2.95 -5.66 -3.22
N ARG A 63 -2.73 -4.75 -4.17
CA ARG A 63 -3.78 -3.80 -4.56
C ARG A 63 -4.67 -4.45 -5.61
N VAL A 64 -5.97 -4.52 -5.37
CA VAL A 64 -6.94 -5.07 -6.33
C VAL A 64 -7.22 -4.03 -7.41
N THR A 65 -6.96 -4.37 -8.67
CA THR A 65 -7.25 -3.50 -9.82
C THR A 65 -8.53 -3.89 -10.53
N SER A 66 -9.22 -2.92 -11.12
CA SER A 66 -10.38 -3.19 -11.97
C SER A 66 -9.95 -3.83 -13.31
N PRO A 67 -10.74 -4.78 -13.85
CA PRO A 67 -11.89 -5.44 -13.23
C PRO A 67 -11.44 -6.54 -12.26
N ALA A 68 -11.95 -6.57 -11.03
CA ALA A 68 -11.57 -7.58 -10.06
C ALA A 68 -12.27 -8.92 -10.36
N ALA A 69 -11.56 -10.04 -10.20
CA ALA A 69 -12.13 -11.37 -10.48
C ALA A 69 -11.80 -12.42 -9.42
N GLN A 70 -12.42 -13.60 -9.57
CA GLN A 70 -12.30 -14.72 -8.63
C GLN A 70 -12.66 -14.28 -7.20
N ALA A 71 -11.84 -14.63 -6.21
CA ALA A 71 -12.04 -14.24 -4.82
C ALA A 71 -11.99 -12.73 -4.56
N TRP A 72 -11.54 -11.92 -5.54
CA TRP A 72 -11.42 -10.46 -5.42
C TRP A 72 -12.60 -9.70 -6.05
N THR A 73 -13.58 -10.40 -6.64
CA THR A 73 -14.74 -9.77 -7.30
C THR A 73 -15.45 -8.78 -6.37
N GLY A 74 -15.68 -7.55 -6.84
CA GLY A 74 -16.35 -6.48 -6.09
C GLY A 74 -15.47 -5.77 -5.05
N CYS A 75 -14.18 -6.09 -4.99
CA CYS A 75 -13.21 -5.48 -4.08
C CYS A 75 -12.21 -4.58 -4.83
N GLU A 76 -12.63 -3.95 -5.93
CA GLU A 76 -11.79 -2.99 -6.66
C GLU A 76 -11.23 -1.91 -5.73
N ASP A 77 -9.99 -1.50 -5.99
CA ASP A 77 -9.23 -0.52 -5.20
C ASP A 77 -8.92 -0.92 -3.74
N HIS A 78 -9.43 -2.04 -3.25
CA HIS A 78 -9.11 -2.54 -1.92
C HIS A 78 -7.71 -3.13 -1.87
N ILE A 79 -7.16 -3.20 -0.65
CA ILE A 79 -5.93 -3.93 -0.38
C ILE A 79 -6.32 -5.33 0.11
N ALA A 80 -6.01 -6.32 -0.71
CA ALA A 80 -6.20 -7.73 -0.40
C ALA A 80 -4.97 -8.23 0.36
N ILE A 81 -5.17 -8.84 1.53
CA ILE A 81 -4.13 -9.39 2.40
C ILE A 81 -4.39 -10.88 2.59
N ARG A 82 -3.37 -11.70 2.45
CA ARG A 82 -3.45 -13.14 2.69
C ARG A 82 -3.31 -13.42 4.19
N ILE A 83 -4.40 -13.83 4.84
CA ILE A 83 -4.44 -14.11 6.29
C ILE A 83 -5.19 -15.42 6.56
N GLY A 84 -4.56 -16.35 7.26
CA GLY A 84 -5.13 -17.63 7.66
C GLY A 84 -5.62 -18.46 6.47
N GLY A 85 -4.93 -18.39 5.34
CA GLY A 85 -5.34 -19.04 4.08
C GLY A 85 -6.53 -18.40 3.36
N SER A 86 -7.08 -17.30 3.88
CA SER A 86 -8.19 -16.53 3.28
C SER A 86 -7.71 -15.15 2.82
N TRP A 87 -8.53 -14.48 2.01
CA TRP A 87 -8.31 -13.09 1.63
C TRP A 87 -9.05 -12.16 2.58
N HIS A 88 -8.37 -11.11 3.04
CA HIS A 88 -8.96 -10.04 3.83
C HIS A 88 -8.80 -8.74 3.06
N PHE A 89 -9.87 -7.95 2.97
CA PHE A 89 -9.88 -6.74 2.17
C PHE A 89 -9.97 -5.52 3.07
N VAL A 90 -9.05 -4.58 2.87
CA VAL A 90 -9.05 -3.30 3.55
C VAL A 90 -9.44 -2.23 2.54
N PRO A 91 -10.55 -1.48 2.77
CA PRO A 91 -10.93 -0.38 1.90
C PRO A 91 -9.87 0.73 1.98
N PRO A 92 -9.51 1.36 0.85
CA PRO A 92 -8.57 2.47 0.87
C PRO A 92 -9.22 3.70 1.51
N SER A 93 -8.42 4.57 2.12
CA SER A 93 -8.84 5.85 2.66
C SER A 93 -8.07 6.99 2.00
N ASP A 94 -8.70 8.17 1.89
CA ASP A 94 -8.02 9.35 1.38
C ASP A 94 -6.80 9.67 2.23
N GLY A 95 -5.65 9.88 1.55
CA GLY A 95 -4.37 10.06 2.20
C GLY A 95 -3.52 8.79 2.32
N MET A 96 -4.09 7.61 2.05
CA MET A 96 -3.34 6.36 2.06
C MET A 96 -2.24 6.37 0.99
N ARG A 97 -1.06 5.87 1.36
CA ARG A 97 0.09 5.70 0.49
C ARG A 97 0.50 4.25 0.47
N LEU A 98 0.87 3.76 -0.71
CA LEU A 98 1.42 2.42 -0.90
C LEU A 98 2.55 2.44 -1.91
N PHE A 99 3.52 1.56 -1.73
CA PHE A 99 4.54 1.28 -2.73
C PHE A 99 4.24 -0.07 -3.38
N ASP A 100 4.09 -0.08 -4.70
CA ASP A 100 4.01 -1.32 -5.47
C ASP A 100 5.44 -1.82 -5.75
N ARG A 101 5.82 -2.94 -5.13
CA ARG A 101 7.18 -3.50 -5.25
C ARG A 101 7.48 -4.01 -6.65
N THR A 102 6.49 -4.54 -7.35
CA THR A 102 6.67 -5.09 -8.70
C THR A 102 6.80 -3.97 -9.74
N ALA A 103 5.92 -2.98 -9.67
CA ALA A 103 5.92 -1.84 -10.59
C ALA A 103 6.87 -0.71 -10.18
N THR A 104 7.52 -0.85 -9.02
CA THR A 104 8.46 0.13 -8.41
C THR A 104 7.91 1.55 -8.35
N VAL A 105 6.60 1.68 -8.07
CA VAL A 105 5.88 2.95 -8.10
C VAL A 105 5.20 3.24 -6.77
N SER A 106 5.29 4.51 -6.34
CA SER A 106 4.52 5.01 -5.21
C SER A 106 3.13 5.41 -5.67
N LEU A 107 2.14 4.91 -4.94
CA LEU A 107 0.71 5.11 -5.15
C LEU A 107 0.15 5.96 -4.01
N PHE A 108 -0.75 6.87 -4.37
CA PHE A 108 -1.49 7.69 -3.42
C PHE A 108 -2.99 7.57 -3.69
N PHE A 109 -3.77 7.37 -2.63
CA PHE A 109 -5.21 7.30 -2.74
C PHE A 109 -5.85 8.68 -2.50
N ARG A 110 -6.55 9.16 -3.53
CA ARG A 110 -7.40 10.36 -3.48
C ARG A 110 -8.56 10.16 -4.43
N SER A 111 -9.71 9.76 -3.89
CA SER A 111 -10.88 9.31 -4.64
C SER A 111 -10.55 8.27 -5.73
N GLY A 112 -9.55 7.41 -5.46
CA GLY A 112 -8.94 6.49 -6.41
C GLY A 112 -7.41 6.45 -6.28
N TRP A 113 -6.81 5.32 -6.67
CA TRP A 113 -5.35 5.17 -6.68
C TRP A 113 -4.72 5.92 -7.84
N LYS A 114 -3.72 6.75 -7.52
CA LYS A 114 -2.95 7.52 -8.49
C LYS A 114 -1.47 7.20 -8.37
N ALA A 115 -0.81 7.14 -9.53
CA ALA A 115 0.63 7.12 -9.65
C ALA A 115 1.04 8.41 -10.37
N GLU A 116 2.04 9.12 -9.86
CA GLU A 116 2.61 10.25 -10.57
C GLU A 116 3.65 9.76 -11.58
N SER A 117 3.60 10.27 -12.81
CA SER A 117 4.56 9.97 -13.86
C SER A 117 5.71 10.97 -13.83
N SER A 118 6.94 10.54 -14.09
CA SER A 118 8.10 11.45 -14.20
C SER A 118 7.83 12.63 -15.16
N PRO A 119 8.24 13.86 -14.81
CA PRO A 119 8.08 15.00 -15.69
C PRO A 119 8.92 14.84 -16.95
N VAL A 120 8.53 15.53 -18.02
CA VAL A 120 9.29 15.49 -19.29
C VAL A 120 10.64 16.16 -19.08
N ALA A 121 11.72 15.44 -19.37
CA ALA A 121 13.06 15.99 -19.27
C ALA A 121 13.27 17.11 -20.31
N PRO A 122 13.91 18.24 -19.94
CA PRO A 122 14.28 19.26 -20.90
C PRO A 122 15.35 18.68 -21.84
N THR A 123 15.02 18.49 -23.10
CA THR A 123 15.86 17.78 -24.08
C THR A 123 16.80 18.70 -24.88
N GLY A 124 16.92 19.97 -24.49
CA GLY A 124 17.96 20.86 -25.01
C GLY A 124 17.55 21.59 -26.30
N GLY A 125 16.28 21.99 -26.41
CA GLY A 125 15.81 22.84 -27.50
C GLY A 125 16.38 24.27 -27.43
N ALA A 126 16.10 25.09 -28.45
CA ALA A 126 16.64 26.44 -28.62
C ALA A 126 16.34 27.42 -27.45
N ILE A 127 15.48 27.05 -26.49
CA ILE A 127 15.11 27.85 -25.31
C ILE A 127 15.15 26.97 -24.04
N VAL A 128 16.35 26.54 -23.66
CA VAL A 128 16.59 25.67 -22.48
C VAL A 128 15.96 26.23 -21.18
N ASP A 129 15.93 27.55 -20.98
CA ASP A 129 15.32 28.17 -19.78
C ASP A 129 13.81 27.93 -19.69
N ALA A 130 13.10 28.01 -20.82
CA ALA A 130 11.65 27.83 -20.85
C ALA A 130 11.26 26.38 -20.59
N GLU A 131 11.99 25.43 -21.19
CA GLU A 131 11.80 23.99 -20.98
C GLU A 131 12.10 23.59 -19.52
N ALA A 132 13.20 24.10 -18.95
CA ALA A 132 13.55 23.86 -17.55
C ALA A 132 12.49 24.43 -16.60
N ARG A 133 11.99 25.64 -16.84
CA ARG A 133 10.92 26.24 -16.04
C ARG A 133 9.63 25.43 -16.12
N ALA A 134 9.26 24.94 -17.29
CA ALA A 134 8.09 24.09 -17.46
C ALA A 134 8.22 22.77 -16.68
N ALA A 135 9.39 22.12 -16.74
CA ALA A 135 9.66 20.89 -15.98
C ALA A 135 9.58 21.13 -14.46
N LEU A 136 10.09 22.26 -13.96
CA LEU A 136 9.98 22.62 -12.53
C LEU A 136 8.53 22.84 -12.10
N VAL A 137 7.72 23.52 -12.92
CA VAL A 137 6.29 23.72 -12.64
C VAL A 137 5.56 22.37 -12.58
N GLN A 138 5.84 21.46 -13.52
CA GLN A 138 5.26 20.11 -13.50
C GLN A 138 5.66 19.36 -12.23
N LEU A 139 6.93 19.42 -11.84
CA LEU A 139 7.42 18.76 -10.62
C LEU A 139 6.74 19.32 -9.36
N ILE A 140 6.58 20.65 -9.25
CA ILE A 140 5.85 21.28 -8.13
C ILE A 140 4.38 20.82 -8.11
N GLN A 141 3.72 20.76 -9.27
CA GLN A 141 2.34 20.27 -9.37
C GLN A 141 2.22 18.81 -8.93
N MET A 142 3.12 17.94 -9.39
CA MET A 142 3.17 16.53 -8.99
C MET A 142 3.35 16.40 -7.47
N LEU A 143 4.32 17.12 -6.89
CA LEU A 143 4.56 17.11 -5.45
C LEU A 143 3.35 17.63 -4.65
N GLY A 144 2.64 18.63 -5.17
CA GLY A 144 1.38 19.10 -4.61
C GLY A 144 0.25 18.07 -4.71
N ASN A 145 0.13 17.36 -5.83
CA ASN A 145 -0.91 16.35 -6.05
C ASN A 145 -0.81 15.18 -5.09
N ILE A 146 0.42 14.73 -4.77
CA ILE A 146 0.68 13.69 -3.76
C ILE A 146 0.68 14.21 -2.32
N GLY A 147 0.39 15.50 -2.13
CA GLY A 147 0.27 16.14 -0.83
C GLY A 147 1.60 16.30 -0.09
N LEU A 148 2.74 16.37 -0.80
CA LEU A 148 4.03 16.74 -0.20
C LEU A 148 4.17 18.25 -0.05
N LEU A 149 3.47 19.04 -0.86
CA LEU A 149 3.39 20.49 -0.72
C LEU A 149 2.00 20.90 -0.24
N GLY A 150 1.95 21.83 0.71
CA GLY A 150 0.71 22.48 1.13
C GLY A 150 0.16 23.41 0.04
N PRO A 151 -1.09 23.89 0.20
CA PRO A 151 -1.65 24.89 -0.72
C PRO A 151 -0.77 26.15 -0.72
N SER A 152 -0.55 26.75 -1.88
CA SER A 152 0.24 27.98 -1.98
C SER A 152 -0.47 29.10 -1.22
N THR A 153 0.09 29.50 -0.09
CA THR A 153 -0.28 30.74 0.60
C THR A 153 0.22 31.91 -0.26
N GLN A 154 -0.69 32.59 -0.95
CA GLN A 154 -0.40 33.92 -1.49
C GLN A 154 -0.40 34.96 -0.37
#